data_AF-A0A3A5ATM4-F1
#
_entry.id   AF-A0A3A5ATM4-F1
#
_cell.length_a   1.000
_cell.length_b   1.000
_cell.length_c   1.000
_cell.angle_alpha   90.00
_cell.angle_beta   90.00
_cell.angle_gamma   90.00
#
_symmetry.space_group_name_H-M   'P 1'
#
loop_
_entity.id
_entity.type
_entity.pdbx_description
1 polymer ?
#
loop_
_entity_poly.entity_id
_entity_poly.type
_entity_poly.pdbx_seq_one_letter_code
_entity_poly.pdbx_strand_id
1 'polypeptide(L)' 'MKEEHPDDFIEETRAFWGERTGRTFSREDAREMIANISGFFRVLDEWDRKARMEEAAEPEGTGGA' A
#
# COMPACT_ATOMS: atom_id res chain seq x y z
N MET A 1 -2.01 -12.22 -21.47
CA MET A 1 -2.01 -11.60 -20.14
C MET A 1 -3.48 -11.43 -19.78
N LYS A 2 -3.94 -11.97 -18.65
CA LYS A 2 -5.35 -11.77 -18.24
C LYS A 2 -5.47 -10.27 -17.94
N GLU A 3 -6.42 -9.60 -18.59
CA GLU A 3 -6.78 -8.24 -18.19
C GLU A 3 -7.37 -8.36 -16.79
N GLU A 4 -6.62 -7.93 -15.78
CA GLU A 4 -7.12 -7.87 -14.41
C GLU A 4 -8.16 -6.76 -14.35
N HIS A 5 -9.44 -7.15 -14.31
CA HIS A 5 -10.48 -6.18 -14.12
C HIS A 5 -10.49 -5.73 -12.65
N PRO A 6 -10.79 -4.46 -12.34
CA PRO A 6 -10.93 -4.00 -10.95
C PRO A 6 -11.90 -4.84 -10.12
N ASP A 7 -12.88 -5.45 -10.80
CA ASP A 7 -13.85 -6.36 -10.19
C ASP A 7 -13.25 -7.71 -9.79
N ASP A 8 -12.18 -8.17 -10.43
CA ASP A 8 -11.48 -9.41 -10.07
C ASP A 8 -10.79 -9.26 -8.71
N PHE A 9 -10.18 -8.09 -8.47
CA PHE A 9 -9.49 -7.81 -7.21
C PHE A 9 -10.45 -7.67 -6.02
N ILE A 10 -11.67 -7.18 -6.27
CA ILE A 10 -12.74 -7.14 -5.26
C ILE A 10 -13.13 -8.55 -4.85
N GLU A 11 -13.37 -9.45 -5.80
CA GLU A 11 -13.76 -10.83 -5.48
C GLU A 11 -12.62 -11.62 -4.83
N GLU A 12 -11.38 -11.42 -5.27
CA GLU A 12 -10.20 -12.01 -4.64
C GLU A 12 -10.05 -11.55 -3.19
N THR A 13 -10.19 -10.25 -2.93
CA THR A 13 -10.13 -9.68 -1.57
C THR A 13 -11.18 -10.32 -0.67
N ARG A 14 -12.42 -10.48 -1.17
CA ARG A 14 -13.50 -11.14 -0.41
C ARG A 14 -13.15 -12.59 -0.08
N ALA A 15 -12.67 -13.35 -1.07
CA ALA A 15 -12.33 -14.75 -0.88
C ALA A 15 -11.17 -14.92 0.11
N PHE A 16 -10.09 -14.15 -0.09
CA PHE A 16 -8.89 -14.20 0.73
C PHE A 16 -9.15 -13.93 2.22
N TRP A 17 -9.89 -12.86 2.52
CA TRP A 17 -10.21 -12.49 3.89
C TRP A 17 -11.33 -13.34 4.47
N GLY A 18 -12.28 -13.76 3.64
CA GLY A 18 -13.38 -14.62 4.06
C GLY A 18 -12.87 -15.99 4.53
N GLU A 19 -11.96 -16.60 3.77
CA GLU A 19 -11.30 -17.87 4.14
C GLU A 19 -10.54 -17.75 5.46
N ARG A 20 -9.79 -16.67 5.66
CA ARG A 20 -8.96 -16.46 6.87
C ARG A 20 -9.77 -16.19 8.12
N THR A 21 -10.90 -15.52 7.99
CA THR A 21 -11.68 -15.03 9.14
C THR A 21 -12.93 -15.87 9.41
N GLY A 22 -13.32 -16.75 8.48
CA GLY A 22 -14.58 -17.49 8.54
C GLY A 22 -15.81 -16.59 8.37
N ARG A 23 -15.64 -15.37 7.82
CA ARG A 23 -16.70 -14.37 7.65
C ARG A 23 -17.00 -14.15 6.17
N THR A 24 -18.22 -13.73 5.86
CA THR A 24 -18.59 -13.28 4.52
C THR A 24 -18.47 -11.76 4.44
N PHE A 25 -17.84 -11.25 3.39
CA PHE A 25 -17.70 -9.82 3.13
C PHE A 25 -18.52 -9.39 1.92
N SER A 26 -19.11 -8.20 2.00
CA SER A 26 -19.75 -7.56 0.86
C SER A 26 -18.70 -7.04 -0.12
N ARG A 27 -19.13 -6.65 -1.33
CA ARG A 27 -18.25 -5.98 -2.30
C ARG A 27 -17.75 -4.63 -1.78
N GLU A 28 -18.56 -3.94 -0.99
CA GLU A 28 -18.17 -2.65 -0.42
C GLU A 28 -17.12 -2.82 0.67
N ASP A 29 -17.27 -3.83 1.54
CA ASP A 29 -16.25 -4.16 2.54
C ASP A 29 -14.89 -4.42 1.86
N ALA A 30 -14.89 -5.15 0.75
CA ALA A 30 -13.67 -5.43 0.01
C ALA A 30 -13.06 -4.18 -0.63
N ARG A 31 -13.87 -3.27 -1.17
CA ARG A 31 -13.37 -1.98 -1.66
C ARG A 31 -12.70 -1.17 -0.56
N GLU A 32 -13.33 -1.10 0.61
CA GLU A 32 -12.78 -0.40 1.77
C GLU A 32 -11.50 -1.05 2.28
N MET A 33 -11.41 -2.38 2.30
CA MET A 33 -10.17 -3.09 2.64
C MET A 33 -9.04 -2.74 1.66
N ILE A 34 -9.32 -2.78 0.35
CA ILE A 34 -8.34 -2.42 -0.68
C ILE A 34 -7.89 -0.97 -0.50
N ALA A 35 -8.83 -0.04 -0.31
CA ALA A 35 -8.53 1.37 -0.11
C ALA A 35 -7.69 1.61 1.14
N ASN A 36 -8.02 0.97 2.26
CA ASN A 36 -7.30 1.12 3.52
C ASN A 36 -5.87 0.56 3.43
N ILE A 37 -5.70 -0.65 2.90
CA ILE A 37 -4.38 -1.29 2.80
C ILE A 37 -3.49 -0.52 1.81
N SER A 38 -4.02 -0.19 0.63
CA SER A 38 -3.25 0.58 -0.37
C SER A 38 -2.93 2.00 0.12
N GLY A 39 -3.85 2.64 0.86
CA GLY A 39 -3.63 3.94 1.50
C GLY A 39 -2.52 3.89 2.55
N PHE A 40 -2.50 2.85 3.39
CA PHE A 40 -1.44 2.65 4.37
C PHE A 40 -0.05 2.54 3.71
N PHE A 41 0.09 1.73 2.67
CA PHE A 41 1.36 1.62 1.94
C PHE A 41 1.77 2.92 1.25
N ARG A 42 0.82 3.72 0.76
CA ARG A 42 1.12 5.04 0.19
C ARG A 42 1.74 5.99 1.22
N VAL A 43 1.27 5.95 2.47
CA VAL A 43 1.86 6.76 3.55
C VAL A 43 3.29 6.31 3.84
N LEU A 44 3.54 5.00 3.90
CA LEU A 44 4.88 4.47 4.10
C LEU A 44 5.84 4.87 2.96
N ASP A 45 5.39 4.79 1.71
CA ASP A 45 6.16 5.25 0.54
C ASP A 45 6.49 6.74 0.62
N GLU A 46 5.55 7.58 1.06
CA GLU A 46 5.79 9.00 1.22
C GLU A 46 6.88 9.30 2.25
N TRP A 47 6.84 8.62 3.40
CA TRP A 47 7.84 8.79 4.45
C TRP A 47 9.22 8.32 4.01
N ASP A 48 9.28 7.16 3.37
CA ASP A 48 10.53 6.63 2.83
C ASP A 48 11.11 7.56 1.75
N ARG A 49 10.29 8.09 0.84
CA ARG A 49 10.74 9.09 -0.15
C ARG A 49 11.29 10.35 0.52
N LYS A 50 10.65 10.83 1.59
CA LYS A 50 11.13 11.99 2.36
C LYS A 50 12.48 11.71 3.02
N ALA A 51 12.63 10.55 3.67
CA ALA A 51 13.89 10.15 4.30
C ALA A 51 15.05 10.12 3.29
N ARG A 52 14.84 9.54 2.10
CA ARG A 52 15.86 9.54 1.03
C ARG A 52 16.20 10.94 0.51
N MET A 53 15.23 11.84 0.44
CA MET A 53 15.46 13.22 0.03
C MET A 53 16.26 14.00 1.07
N GLU A 54 15.99 13.77 2.36
CA GLU A 54 16.74 14.36 3.47
C GLU A 54 18.19 13.86 3.49
N GLU A 55 18.41 12.55 3.34
CA GLU A 55 19.76 11.97 3.20
C GLU A 55 20.54 12.54 2.01
N ALA A 56 19.87 12.75 0.87
CA ALA A 56 20.50 13.32 -0.32
C ALA A 56 20.75 14.84 -0.22
N ALA A 57 20.08 15.53 0.71
CA ALA A 57 20.19 16.97 0.92
C ALA A 57 21.29 17.37 1.91
N GLU A 58 21.87 16.41 2.65
CA GLU A 58 23.08 16.60 3.46
C GLU A 58 24.30 16.70 2.51
N PRO A 59 24.92 17.88 2.33
CA PRO A 59 26.13 17.95 1.52
C PRO A 59 27.31 17.42 2.33
N GLU A 60 27.94 16.35 1.86
CA GLU A 60 29.32 16.04 2.25
C GLU A 60 30.21 17.23 1.89
N GLY A 61 30.60 18.03 2.90
CA GLY A 61 31.60 19.08 2.69
C GLY A 61 31.50 20.28 3.63
N THR A 62 31.78 20.08 4.91
CA THR A 62 32.82 20.90 5.55
C THR A 62 33.74 19.98 6.34
N GLY A 63 34.76 19.50 5.61
CA GLY A 63 35.93 18.84 6.19
C GLY A 63 36.69 19.77 7.13
N GLY A 64 37.44 19.15 8.03
CA GLY A 64 38.10 19.81 9.13
C GLY A 64 39.16 20.83 8.76
N ALA A 65 39.37 21.77 9.69
CA ALA A 65 40.65 22.27 10.18
C ALA A 65 40.38 23.01 11.50
#